data_AF-A0A1I4LLF1-F1
#
_entry.id   AF-A0A1I4LLF1-F1
#
_cell.length_a   1.000
_cell.length_b   1.000
_cell.length_c   1.000
_cell.angle_alpha   90.00
_cell.angle_beta   90.00
_cell.angle_gamma   90.00
#
_symmetry.space_group_name_H-M   'P 1'
#
loop_
_entity.id
_entity.type
_entity.pdbx_description
1 polymer ?
#
loop_
_entity_poly.entity_id
_entity_poly.type
_entity_poly.pdbx_seq_one_letter_code
_entity_poly.pdbx_strand_id
1 'polypeptide(L)'
;MVWAALVTATPVLAADEPLFYCMTDDDKALRVLEDGNELVYQFGADLTAPEMELRRPRSEVIVRNVLKPGPIMTRSLSFTNGIYRYAVEVHAVRIPLKYDHDEGGVEVYHGTTGLGGPHCAGGVQQRILYIQGLPPEAVPVAD
;
A
#
# COMPACT_ATOMS: atom_id res chain seq x y z
N MET A 1 -11.99 29.66 -34.59
CA MET A 1 -12.03 28.31 -33.99
C MET A 1 -11.01 28.28 -32.88
N VAL A 2 -11.45 28.34 -31.62
CA VAL A 2 -10.55 28.25 -30.45
C VAL A 2 -10.79 26.88 -29.83
N TRP A 3 -9.74 26.06 -29.80
CA TRP A 3 -9.73 24.74 -29.18
C TRP A 3 -9.71 24.92 -27.66
N ALA A 4 -10.75 24.46 -26.98
CA ALA A 4 -10.74 24.34 -25.52
C ALA A 4 -9.99 23.06 -25.15
N ALA A 5 -8.75 23.20 -24.66
CA ALA A 5 -8.04 22.09 -24.04
C ALA A 5 -8.69 21.78 -22.69
N LEU A 6 -9.32 20.61 -22.56
CA LEU A 6 -9.73 20.09 -21.25
C LEU A 6 -8.47 19.76 -20.45
N VAL A 7 -8.14 20.59 -19.48
CA VAL A 7 -7.18 20.25 -18.43
C VAL A 7 -7.88 19.25 -17.50
N THR A 8 -7.54 17.97 -17.63
CA THR A 8 -7.92 16.96 -16.65
C THR A 8 -7.13 17.22 -15.37
N ALA A 9 -7.76 17.82 -14.36
CA ALA A 9 -7.18 17.94 -13.04
C ALA A 9 -7.02 16.54 -12.44
N THR A 10 -5.78 16.10 -12.26
CA THR A 10 -5.49 14.92 -11.43
C THR A 10 -5.80 15.28 -9.98
N PRO A 11 -6.52 14.43 -9.23
CA PRO A 11 -6.74 14.68 -7.82
C PRO A 11 -5.39 14.69 -7.10
N VAL A 12 -4.96 15.86 -6.64
CA VAL A 12 -3.82 16.01 -5.74
C VAL A 12 -4.30 15.56 -4.37
N LEU A 13 -3.75 14.44 -3.87
CA LEU A 13 -3.97 14.01 -2.49
C LEU A 13 -3.50 15.15 -1.56
N ALA A 14 -4.28 15.47 -0.52
CA ALA A 14 -3.78 16.34 0.53
C ALA A 14 -2.53 15.68 1.12
N ALA A 15 -1.47 16.47 1.36
CA ALA A 15 -0.14 15.96 1.76
C ALA A 15 -0.15 15.09 3.03
N ASP A 16 -1.21 15.15 3.82
CA ASP A 16 -1.31 14.50 5.12
C ASP A 16 -2.28 13.30 5.12
N GLU A 17 -2.92 13.01 3.98
CA GLU A 17 -3.90 11.91 3.92
C GLU A 17 -3.21 10.57 3.61
N PRO A 18 -3.41 9.53 4.44
CA PRO A 18 -2.69 8.28 4.27
C PRO A 18 -3.14 7.51 3.02
N LEU A 19 -2.16 6.96 2.30
CA LEU A 19 -2.35 6.00 1.22
C LEU A 19 -2.85 4.65 1.74
N PHE A 20 -2.44 4.30 2.95
CA PHE A 20 -2.90 3.13 3.67
C PHE A 20 -2.95 3.47 5.16
N TYR A 21 -4.01 3.06 5.83
CA TYR A 21 -4.09 3.10 7.27
C TYR A 21 -4.93 1.94 7.80
N CYS A 22 -4.46 1.30 8.86
CA CYS A 22 -5.29 0.41 9.67
C CYS A 22 -4.79 0.34 11.12
N MET A 23 -5.67 -0.11 11.99
CA MET A 23 -5.30 -0.62 13.31
C MET A 23 -5.08 -2.12 13.23
N THR A 24 -4.13 -2.65 13.98
CA THR A 24 -3.82 -4.08 14.07
C THR A 24 -4.50 -4.69 15.29
N ASP A 25 -4.55 -6.02 15.36
CA ASP A 25 -5.15 -6.72 16.51
C ASP A 25 -4.48 -6.39 17.86
N ASP A 26 -3.20 -6.00 17.84
CA ASP A 26 -2.43 -5.59 19.03
C ASP A 26 -2.50 -4.08 19.32
N ASP A 27 -3.56 -3.39 18.89
CA ASP A 27 -3.79 -1.95 19.10
C ASP A 27 -2.68 -1.02 18.56
N LYS A 28 -1.90 -1.48 17.58
CA LYS A 28 -0.91 -0.67 16.86
C LYS A 28 -1.49 -0.13 15.58
N ALA A 29 -0.98 1.00 15.12
CA ALA A 29 -1.34 1.57 13.85
C ALA A 29 -0.28 1.23 12.79
N LEU A 30 -0.75 0.94 11.57
CA LEU A 30 0.08 0.88 10.37
C LEU A 30 -0.36 2.02 9.46
N ARG A 31 0.60 2.84 9.01
CA ARG A 31 0.33 3.98 8.12
C ARG A 31 1.33 4.00 6.96
N VAL A 32 0.82 4.31 5.78
CA VAL A 32 1.63 4.72 4.62
C VAL A 32 1.15 6.08 4.15
N LEU A 33 2.07 7.02 3.97
CA LEU A 33 1.80 8.37 3.47
C LEU A 33 2.83 8.80 2.42
N GLU A 34 2.47 9.82 1.64
CA GLU A 34 3.40 10.49 0.73
C GLU A 34 4.02 11.69 1.44
N ASP A 35 5.34 11.82 1.39
CA ASP A 35 6.09 12.99 1.87
C ASP A 35 7.01 13.47 0.74
N GLY A 36 6.55 14.46 -0.02
CA GLY A 36 7.25 14.92 -1.23
C GLY A 36 7.39 13.83 -2.28
N ASN A 37 8.62 13.36 -2.54
CA ASN A 37 8.91 12.27 -3.48
C ASN A 37 9.18 10.92 -2.77
N GLU A 38 8.95 10.87 -1.46
CA GLU A 38 9.13 9.66 -0.67
C GLU A 38 7.77 9.05 -0.28
N LEU A 39 7.79 7.74 -0.09
CA LEU A 39 6.76 7.03 0.63
C LEU A 39 7.30 6.70 2.01
N VAL A 40 6.46 6.96 3.02
CA VAL A 40 6.80 6.77 4.42
C VAL A 40 5.88 5.70 4.99
N TYR A 41 6.46 4.55 5.34
CA TYR A 41 5.81 3.49 6.10
C TYR A 41 6.08 3.71 7.59
N GLN A 42 5.03 3.66 8.41
CA GLN A 42 5.12 3.78 9.86
C GLN A 42 4.32 2.68 10.55
N PHE A 43 4.86 2.17 11.65
CA PHE A 43 4.22 1.18 12.49
C PHE A 43 4.49 1.46 13.98
N GLY A 44 3.46 1.36 14.81
CA GLY A 44 3.58 1.46 16.26
C GLY A 44 2.30 1.90 16.96
N ALA A 45 2.29 1.89 18.29
CA ALA A 45 1.18 2.38 19.09
C ALA A 45 1.00 3.91 19.03
N ASP A 46 2.09 4.66 18.79
CA ASP A 46 2.09 6.11 18.60
C ASP A 46 2.81 6.47 17.30
N LEU A 47 2.09 7.04 16.33
CA LEU A 47 2.67 7.41 15.03
C LEU A 47 3.41 8.76 15.04
N THR A 48 3.43 9.47 16.17
CA THR A 48 4.31 10.64 16.37
C THR A 48 5.72 10.22 16.79
N ALA A 49 5.86 9.03 17.37
CA ALA A 49 7.11 8.37 17.71
C ALA A 49 7.03 6.87 17.35
N PRO A 50 7.00 6.54 16.05
CA PRO A 50 6.72 5.18 15.60
C PRO A 50 7.81 4.20 16.04
N GLU A 51 7.41 2.96 16.33
CA GLU A 51 8.33 1.86 16.62
C GLU A 51 9.19 1.51 15.40
N MET A 52 8.64 1.72 14.21
CA MET A 52 9.34 1.56 12.94
C MET A 52 8.90 2.64 11.95
N GLU A 53 9.86 3.29 11.31
CA GLU A 53 9.66 4.17 10.17
C GLU A 53 10.60 3.77 9.03
N LEU A 54 10.06 3.60 7.83
CA LEU A 54 10.82 3.37 6.61
C LEU A 54 10.45 4.45 5.60
N ARG A 55 11.45 5.27 5.22
CA ARG A 55 11.34 6.27 4.16
C ARG A 55 12.04 5.77 2.92
N ARG A 56 11.32 5.71 1.79
CA ARG A 56 11.90 5.31 0.51
C ARG A 56 11.48 6.26 -0.59
N PRO A 57 12.39 6.63 -1.52
CA PRO A 57 12.00 7.28 -2.76
C PRO A 57 10.90 6.47 -3.43
N ARG A 58 9.91 7.16 -4.01
CA ARG A 58 8.79 6.52 -4.71
C ARG A 58 9.27 5.48 -5.72
N SER A 59 10.34 5.79 -6.47
CA SER A 59 10.96 4.90 -7.47
C SER A 59 11.53 3.59 -6.92
N GLU A 60 11.77 3.49 -5.62
CA GLU A 60 12.30 2.28 -4.96
C GLU A 60 11.20 1.43 -4.32
N VAL A 61 9.99 1.97 -4.18
CA VAL A 61 8.85 1.22 -3.67
C VAL A 61 8.22 0.43 -4.80
N ILE A 62 8.16 -0.88 -4.60
CA ILE A 62 7.57 -1.80 -5.56
C ILE A 62 6.06 -1.85 -5.32
N VAL A 63 5.29 -1.62 -6.39
CA VAL A 63 3.83 -1.78 -6.37
C VAL A 63 3.44 -2.99 -7.17
N ARG A 64 2.61 -3.85 -6.59
CA ARG A 64 2.01 -4.99 -7.30
C ARG A 64 0.50 -4.93 -7.20
N ASN A 65 -0.16 -5.11 -8.34
CA ASN A 65 -1.60 -5.31 -8.42
C ASN A 65 -1.84 -6.67 -9.07
N VAL A 66 -2.31 -7.63 -8.29
CA VAL A 66 -2.54 -9.00 -8.73
C VAL A 66 -4.04 -9.28 -8.74
N LEU A 67 -4.56 -9.53 -9.94
CA LEU A 67 -5.91 -10.01 -10.12
C LEU A 67 -5.93 -11.53 -9.98
N LYS A 68 -6.40 -12.02 -8.83
CA LYS A 68 -6.59 -13.47 -8.64
C LYS A 68 -7.94 -13.90 -9.25
N PRO A 69 -8.09 -15.16 -9.69
CA PRO A 69 -9.41 -15.72 -9.98
C PRO A 69 -10.33 -15.58 -8.75
N GLY A 70 -11.62 -15.28 -8.96
CA GLY A 70 -12.56 -15.02 -7.86
C GLY A 70 -12.63 -13.55 -7.43
N PRO A 71 -13.46 -13.16 -6.45
CA PRO A 71 -13.84 -11.76 -6.23
C PRO A 71 -12.74 -10.87 -5.64
N ILE A 72 -11.52 -11.37 -5.43
CA ILE A 72 -10.46 -10.68 -4.68
C ILE A 72 -9.38 -10.14 -5.63
N MET A 73 -8.92 -8.93 -5.33
CA MET A 73 -7.73 -8.33 -5.92
C MET A 73 -6.72 -8.07 -4.80
N THR A 74 -5.50 -8.57 -4.97
CA THR A 74 -4.40 -8.27 -4.04
C THR A 74 -3.64 -7.07 -4.55
N ARG A 75 -3.36 -6.11 -3.66
CA ARG A 75 -2.49 -4.96 -3.92
C ARG A 75 -1.39 -4.95 -2.89
N SER A 76 -0.17 -4.60 -3.29
CA SER A 76 0.90 -4.44 -2.31
C SER A 76 1.86 -3.29 -2.62
N LEU A 77 2.39 -2.70 -1.55
CA LEU A 77 3.49 -1.74 -1.54
C LEU A 77 4.64 -2.34 -0.75
N SER A 78 5.79 -2.55 -1.38
CA SER A 78 6.95 -3.14 -0.71
C SER A 78 8.05 -2.12 -0.42
N PHE A 79 8.43 -2.04 0.85
CA PHE A 79 9.55 -1.26 1.37
C PHE A 79 10.71 -2.21 1.71
N THR A 80 11.92 -1.89 1.25
CA THR A 80 13.12 -2.68 1.58
C THR A 80 13.86 -2.06 2.77
N ASN A 81 14.38 -2.88 3.67
CA ASN A 81 15.27 -2.46 4.75
C ASN A 81 16.38 -3.50 4.92
N GLY A 82 17.54 -3.24 4.31
CA GLY A 82 18.60 -4.23 4.19
C GLY A 82 18.13 -5.47 3.43
N ILE A 83 18.21 -6.63 4.08
CA ILE A 83 17.80 -7.92 3.52
C ILE A 83 16.30 -8.21 3.66
N TYR A 84 15.57 -7.35 4.38
CA TYR A 84 14.15 -7.53 4.64
C TYR A 84 13.29 -6.71 3.66
N ARG A 85 12.13 -7.25 3.31
CA ARG A 85 11.10 -6.57 2.53
C ARG A 85 9.80 -6.57 3.32
N TYR A 86 9.21 -5.40 3.50
CA TYR A 86 7.95 -5.16 4.20
C TYR A 86 6.89 -4.87 3.15
N ALA A 87 6.00 -5.82 2.89
CA ALA A 87 4.93 -5.68 1.92
C ALA A 87 3.63 -5.29 2.63
N VAL A 88 3.21 -4.04 2.50
CA VAL A 88 1.87 -3.63 2.90
C VAL A 88 0.90 -4.22 1.88
N GLU A 89 0.08 -5.18 2.30
CA GLU A 89 -0.84 -5.89 1.41
C GLU A 89 -2.29 -5.52 1.71
N VAL A 90 -3.10 -5.43 0.66
CA VAL A 90 -4.55 -5.27 0.73
C VAL A 90 -5.21 -6.33 -0.13
N HIS A 91 -6.14 -7.07 0.44
CA HIS A 91 -7.04 -7.99 -0.25
C HIS A 91 -8.38 -7.30 -0.40
N ALA A 92 -8.57 -6.65 -1.55
CA ALA A 92 -9.77 -5.88 -1.82
C ALA A 92 -10.83 -6.73 -2.53
N VAL A 93 -12.08 -6.62 -2.10
CA VAL A 93 -13.21 -7.26 -2.79
C VAL A 93 -13.62 -6.39 -3.99
N ARG A 94 -13.62 -6.99 -5.19
CA ARG A 94 -13.89 -6.28 -6.46
C ARG A 94 -15.32 -5.76 -6.58
N ILE A 95 -16.26 -6.47 -5.97
CA ILE A 95 -17.68 -6.13 -5.93
C ILE A 95 -18.11 -6.31 -4.47
N PRO A 96 -17.96 -5.29 -3.62
CA PRO A 96 -18.26 -5.43 -2.20
C PRO A 96 -19.76 -5.63 -2.00
N LEU A 97 -20.13 -6.71 -1.31
CA LEU A 97 -21.45 -6.87 -0.72
C LEU A 97 -21.51 -6.11 0.61
N LYS A 98 -22.72 -5.94 1.17
CA LYS A 98 -23.00 -5.09 2.34
C LYS A 98 -22.13 -5.40 3.59
N TYR A 99 -21.51 -6.57 3.66
CA TYR A 99 -20.68 -7.01 4.80
C TYR A 99 -19.23 -7.32 4.42
N ASP A 100 -18.87 -7.15 3.15
CA ASP A 100 -17.49 -7.34 2.71
C ASP A 100 -16.66 -6.14 3.14
N HIS A 101 -15.49 -6.42 3.71
CA HIS A 101 -14.49 -5.43 4.05
C HIS A 101 -13.18 -5.86 3.41
N ASP A 102 -12.38 -4.87 3.02
CA ASP A 102 -11.03 -5.12 2.57
C ASP A 102 -10.21 -5.60 3.77
N GLU A 103 -9.44 -6.67 3.56
CA GLU A 103 -8.45 -7.13 4.53
C GLU A 103 -7.09 -6.53 4.16
N GLY A 104 -6.20 -6.40 5.14
CA GLY A 104 -4.85 -5.95 4.88
C GLY A 104 -3.92 -6.12 6.07
N GLY A 105 -2.69 -5.65 5.89
CA GLY A 105 -1.66 -5.72 6.91
C GLY A 105 -0.28 -5.53 6.28
N VAL A 106 0.74 -6.01 6.97
CA VAL A 106 2.08 -6.14 6.40
C VAL A 106 2.54 -7.59 6.47
N GLU A 107 3.16 -8.06 5.40
CA GLU A 107 3.90 -9.31 5.38
C GLU A 107 5.39 -8.99 5.27
N VAL A 108 6.20 -9.53 6.18
CA VAL A 108 7.65 -9.32 6.19
C VAL A 108 8.33 -10.50 5.53
N TYR A 109 9.29 -10.23 4.65
CA TYR A 109 10.02 -11.25 3.92
C TYR A 109 11.52 -11.11 4.15
N HIS A 110 12.21 -12.26 4.15
CA HIS A 110 13.65 -12.36 3.96
C HIS A 110 13.90 -13.20 2.69
N GLY A 111 14.36 -12.55 1.63
CA GLY A 111 14.39 -13.18 0.29
C GLY A 111 12.96 -13.55 -0.17
N THR A 112 12.74 -14.84 -0.42
CA THR A 112 11.42 -15.39 -0.79
C THR A 112 10.63 -15.95 0.38
N THR A 113 11.22 -16.02 1.58
CA THR A 113 10.58 -16.58 2.78
C THR A 113 9.74 -15.52 3.46
N GLY A 114 8.44 -15.78 3.62
CA GLY A 114 7.55 -14.99 4.48
C GLY A 114 7.81 -15.29 5.96
N LEU A 115 7.93 -14.24 6.76
CA LEU A 115 8.17 -14.29 8.20
C LEU A 115 6.90 -13.97 9.00
N GLY A 116 5.81 -13.62 8.31
CA GLY A 116 4.60 -13.06 8.92
C GLY A 116 4.70 -11.55 9.14
N GLY A 117 3.61 -10.99 9.63
CA GLY A 117 3.56 -9.61 10.10
C GLY A 117 2.18 -9.27 10.68
N PRO A 118 2.02 -8.07 11.22
CA PRO A 118 0.75 -7.65 11.78
C PRO A 118 -0.35 -7.56 10.72
N HIS A 119 -1.50 -8.11 11.06
CA HIS A 119 -2.73 -8.02 10.29
C HIS A 119 -3.61 -6.89 10.83
N CYS A 120 -4.40 -6.28 9.95
CA CYS A 120 -5.35 -5.25 10.33
C CYS A 120 -6.55 -5.85 11.07
N ALA A 121 -6.89 -5.27 12.21
CA ALA A 121 -8.13 -5.52 12.93
C ALA A 121 -9.27 -4.76 12.23
N GLY A 122 -10.05 -5.47 11.43
CA GLY A 122 -11.24 -4.92 10.78
C GLY A 122 -10.93 -4.11 9.51
N GLY A 123 -11.57 -2.95 9.37
CA GLY A 123 -11.57 -2.18 8.13
C GLY A 123 -10.23 -1.50 7.81
N VAL A 124 -9.84 -1.55 6.55
CA VAL A 124 -8.66 -0.87 6.01
C VAL A 124 -9.06 0.42 5.29
N GLN A 125 -8.41 1.54 5.61
CA GLN A 125 -8.44 2.72 4.75
C GLN A 125 -7.33 2.58 3.70
N GLN A 126 -7.70 2.49 2.42
CA GLN A 126 -6.71 2.40 1.34
C GLN A 126 -7.02 3.30 0.14
N ARG A 127 -5.95 3.90 -0.38
CA ARG A 127 -5.88 4.69 -1.61
C ARG A 127 -4.72 4.27 -2.51
N ILE A 128 -4.15 3.09 -2.25
CA ILE A 128 -3.04 2.51 -3.03
C ILE A 128 -3.36 2.46 -4.55
N LEU A 129 -4.65 2.42 -4.90
CA LEU A 129 -5.18 2.56 -6.27
C LEU A 129 -4.72 3.79 -7.05
N TYR A 130 -4.45 4.89 -6.37
CA TYR A 130 -4.24 6.20 -7.00
C TYR A 130 -2.76 6.54 -7.17
N ILE A 131 -1.85 5.63 -6.82
CA ILE A 131 -0.41 5.83 -6.99
C ILE A 131 -0.07 5.68 -8.47
N GLN A 132 -0.36 6.73 -9.26
CA GLN A 132 -0.01 6.81 -10.68
C GLN A 132 1.51 6.92 -10.85
N GLY A 133 2.05 6.34 -11.93
CA GLY A 133 3.45 6.54 -12.33
C GLY A 133 4.49 5.61 -11.70
N LEU A 134 4.08 4.58 -10.95
CA LEU A 134 4.99 3.50 -10.56
C LEU A 134 4.97 2.38 -11.60
N PRO A 135 6.13 2.00 -12.18
CA PRO A 135 6.16 0.97 -13.19
C PRO A 135 5.71 -0.36 -12.57
N PRO A 136 4.77 -1.09 -13.19
CA PRO A 136 4.45 -2.43 -12.72
C PRO A 136 5.70 -3.29 -12.77
N GLU A 137 5.97 -4.04 -11.71
CA GLU A 137 7.07 -4.99 -11.72
C GLU A 137 6.88 -5.97 -12.88
N ALA A 138 7.92 -6.11 -13.72
CA ALA A 138 7.91 -7.10 -14.78
C ALA A 138 7.81 -8.48 -14.13
N VAL A 139 6.63 -9.10 -14.21
CA VAL A 139 6.45 -10.49 -13.82
C VAL A 139 7.28 -11.31 -14.80
N PRO A 140 8.32 -12.04 -14.35
CA PRO A 140 9.00 -12.98 -15.24
C PRO A 140 7.96 -14.02 -15.66
N VAL A 141 7.70 -14.08 -16.96
CA VAL A 141 6.94 -15.18 -17.56
C VAL A 141 7.81 -16.42 -17.37
N ALA A 142 7.32 -17.38 -16.59
CA ALA A 142 7.95 -18.69 -16.53
C ALA A 142 7.68 -19.39 -17.87
N ASP A 143 8.76 -19.74 -18.58
CA ASP A 143 8.74 -20.66 -19.74
C ASP A 143 8.48 -22.12 -19.29
#